data_AF-A0A9P5PGL3-F1
#
_entry.id   AF-A0A9P5PGL3-F1
#
_cell.length_a   1.000
_cell.length_b   1.000
_cell.length_c   1.000
_cell.angle_alpha   90.00
_cell.angle_beta   90.00
_cell.angle_gamma   90.00
#
_symmetry.space_group_name_H-M   'P 1'
#
loop_
_entity.id
_entity.type
_entity.pdbx_description
1 polymer ?
#
loop_
_entity_poly.entity_id
_entity_poly.type
_entity_poly.pdbx_seq_one_letter_code
_entity_poly.pdbx_strand_id
1 'polypeptide(L)'
;MRRGRHLRHSNSDFPSKCLASFALDISINTAKGLTLDLSQVCSVWREIVQARPSLWSSIFVDLSHRNGAFKIMEHYLNLSRDAPLTLFITAGDLDQPSDENGHRSDEFIYGSKPNDLKEYSWETLDILFLSSRRWKDVTMNFAWAVFIEMSYRFDFDVHCFGQLVSLILVWER
;
A
#
# COMPACT_ATOMS: atom_id res chain seq x y z
N MET A 1 32.42 2.83 -35.33
CA MET A 1 32.03 1.82 -34.31
C MET A 1 32.27 2.37 -32.91
N ARG A 2 31.27 3.01 -32.29
CA ARG A 2 31.18 3.25 -30.83
C ARG A 2 29.69 3.30 -30.49
N ARG A 3 29.14 2.23 -29.91
CA ARG A 3 27.77 2.19 -29.40
C ARG A 3 27.74 2.85 -28.03
N GLY A 4 27.07 4.00 -27.93
CA GLY A 4 26.78 4.66 -26.67
C GLY A 4 25.81 3.81 -25.85
N ARG A 5 26.20 3.49 -24.61
CA ARG A 5 25.33 2.88 -23.61
C ARG A 5 24.33 3.95 -23.16
N HIS A 6 23.07 3.77 -23.53
CA HIS A 6 21.96 4.51 -22.96
C HIS A 6 21.71 3.95 -21.55
N LEU A 7 22.22 4.65 -20.53
CA LEU A 7 21.81 4.44 -19.15
C LEU A 7 20.34 4.83 -19.03
N ARG A 8 19.44 3.85 -18.98
CA ARG A 8 18.08 4.06 -18.50
C ARG A 8 18.19 4.16 -16.99
N HIS A 9 18.12 5.38 -16.47
CA HIS A 9 17.78 5.58 -15.06
C HIS A 9 16.33 5.10 -14.88
N SER A 10 16.17 3.97 -14.20
CA SER A 10 14.89 3.51 -13.69
C SER A 10 14.39 4.52 -12.65
N ASN A 11 13.35 5.27 -13.00
CA ASN A 11 12.61 6.14 -12.09
C ASN A 11 11.68 5.30 -11.20
N SER A 12 12.24 4.48 -10.30
CA SER A 12 11.47 3.70 -9.31
C SER A 12 11.68 4.19 -7.88
N ASP A 13 12.19 5.41 -7.68
CA ASP A 13 12.74 5.88 -6.40
C ASP A 13 11.82 6.80 -5.57
N PHE A 14 10.51 6.80 -5.86
CA PHE A 14 9.49 7.51 -5.07
C PHE A 14 8.24 6.63 -4.95
N PRO A 15 7.89 6.16 -3.73
CA PRO A 15 7.45 7.01 -2.61
C PRO A 15 8.07 6.68 -1.25
N SER A 16 9.23 6.02 -1.18
CA SER A 16 9.85 5.62 0.10
C SER A 16 10.32 6.80 0.97
N LYS A 17 10.61 7.95 0.38
CA LYS A 17 11.15 9.13 1.10
C LYS A 17 10.09 9.99 1.80
N CYS A 18 8.82 9.80 1.48
CA CYS A 18 7.71 10.56 2.09
C CYS A 18 6.99 9.79 3.20
N LEU A 19 7.31 8.51 3.39
CA LEU A 19 6.78 7.72 4.49
C LEU A 19 7.44 8.18 5.79
N ALA A 20 6.62 8.43 6.81
CA ALA A 20 7.12 8.62 8.16
C ALA A 20 8.02 7.43 8.52
N SER A 21 9.11 7.66 9.27
CA SER A 21 10.08 6.63 9.65
C SER A 21 9.50 5.44 10.42
N PHE A 22 8.23 5.53 10.81
CA PHE A 22 7.48 4.55 11.60
C PHE A 22 6.30 3.94 10.84
N ALA A 23 6.13 4.26 9.55
CA ALA A 23 5.02 3.74 8.76
C ALA A 23 5.09 2.21 8.61
N LEU A 24 3.92 1.57 8.62
CA LEU A 24 3.77 0.20 8.17
C LEU A 24 3.91 0.16 6.66
N ASP A 25 4.86 -0.59 6.15
CA ASP A 25 5.01 -0.91 4.72
C ASP A 25 4.48 -2.32 4.48
N ILE A 26 3.35 -2.42 3.79
CA ILE A 26 2.79 -3.69 3.30
C ILE A 26 3.16 -3.83 1.82
N SER A 27 4.13 -4.71 1.55
CA SER A 27 4.61 -5.09 0.22
C SER A 27 4.60 -6.62 0.06
N ILE A 28 5.00 -7.14 -1.11
CA ILE A 28 4.93 -8.58 -1.47
C ILE A 28 5.21 -9.50 -0.28
N ASN A 29 4.16 -10.09 0.28
CA ASN A 29 4.20 -11.04 1.40
C ASN A 29 4.92 -10.57 2.68
N THR A 30 5.24 -9.29 2.85
CA THR A 30 5.93 -8.79 4.03
C THR A 30 5.30 -7.50 4.56
N ALA A 31 5.23 -7.41 5.88
CA ALA A 31 4.95 -6.17 6.58
C ALA A 31 6.20 -5.75 7.34
N LYS A 32 6.66 -4.53 7.08
CA LYS A 32 7.83 -3.95 7.73
C LYS A 32 7.42 -2.65 8.41
N GLY A 33 8.07 -2.34 9.53
CA GLY A 33 7.85 -1.08 10.20
C GLY A 33 8.72 -0.99 11.44
N LEU A 34 9.38 0.15 11.62
CA LEU A 34 10.29 0.36 12.74
C LEU A 34 9.60 0.16 14.10
N THR A 35 8.29 0.43 14.18
CA THR A 35 7.49 0.18 15.40
C THR A 35 7.34 -1.29 15.71
N LEU A 36 7.20 -2.16 14.70
CA LEU A 36 7.19 -3.60 14.87
C LEU A 36 8.55 -4.07 15.36
N ASP A 37 9.62 -3.65 14.71
CA ASP A 37 10.99 -4.03 15.08
C ASP A 37 11.29 -3.63 16.54
N LEU A 38 11.00 -2.37 16.90
CA LEU A 38 11.18 -1.87 18.26
C LEU A 38 10.33 -2.65 19.28
N SER A 39 9.10 -3.03 18.92
CA SER A 39 8.22 -3.82 19.81
C SER A 39 8.76 -5.22 20.15
N GLN A 40 9.69 -5.74 19.35
CA GLN A 40 10.30 -7.06 19.53
C GLN A 40 11.66 -7.02 20.23
N VAL A 41 12.28 -5.85 20.42
CA VAL A 41 13.61 -5.72 21.06
C VAL A 41 13.58 -6.15 22.54
N CYS A 42 12.75 -5.51 23.35
CA CYS A 42 12.53 -5.86 24.76
C CYS A 42 11.18 -5.32 25.25
N SER A 43 10.77 -5.70 26.47
CA SER A 43 9.50 -5.23 27.06
C SER A 43 9.43 -3.71 27.20
N VAL A 44 10.53 -3.06 27.58
CA VAL A 44 10.60 -1.60 27.73
C VAL A 44 10.33 -0.90 26.40
N TRP A 45 10.96 -1.34 25.30
CA TRP A 45 10.70 -0.76 23.98
C TRP A 45 9.27 -0.99 23.52
N ARG A 46 8.73 -2.20 23.76
CA ARG A 46 7.34 -2.53 23.47
C ARG A 46 6.36 -1.59 24.17
N GLU A 47 6.57 -1.35 25.47
CA GLU A 47 5.74 -0.41 26.24
C GLU A 47 5.84 1.01 25.70
N ILE A 48 7.06 1.47 25.38
CA ILE A 48 7.29 2.82 24.83
C ILE A 48 6.54 3.00 23.50
N VAL A 49 6.64 2.04 22.58
CA VAL A 49 5.98 2.18 21.27
C VAL A 49 4.47 2.03 21.38
N GLN A 50 3.96 1.14 22.23
CA GLN A 50 2.51 0.96 22.44
C GLN A 50 1.87 2.14 23.18
N ALA A 51 2.63 2.87 24.01
CA ALA A 51 2.15 4.07 24.69
C ALA A 51 1.97 5.27 23.75
N ARG A 52 2.44 5.19 22.49
CA ARG A 52 2.41 6.29 21.51
C ARG A 52 1.59 5.93 20.27
N PRO A 53 0.27 6.14 20.29
CA PRO A 53 -0.62 5.77 19.19
C PRO A 53 -0.23 6.38 17.83
N SER A 54 0.34 7.60 17.82
CA SER A 54 0.79 8.26 16.60
C SER A 54 1.89 7.50 15.85
N LEU A 55 2.67 6.65 16.52
CA LEU A 55 3.68 5.82 15.84
C LEU A 55 3.03 4.73 14.96
N TRP A 56 1.79 4.34 15.25
CA TRP A 56 1.04 3.30 14.54
C TRP A 56 0.07 3.87 13.50
N SER A 57 0.14 5.19 13.27
CA SER A 57 -0.88 5.92 12.53
C SER A 57 -0.63 6.08 11.03
N SER A 58 0.55 5.64 10.54
CA SER A 58 0.91 5.75 9.14
C SER A 58 0.98 4.36 8.49
N ILE A 59 0.26 4.18 7.39
CA ILE A 59 0.18 2.91 6.67
C ILE A 59 0.46 3.17 5.18
N PHE A 60 1.34 2.35 4.61
CA PHE A 60 1.61 2.21 3.19
C PHE A 60 1.14 0.84 2.72
N VAL A 61 0.35 0.81 1.65
CA VAL A 61 -0.18 -0.43 1.07
C VAL A 61 0.06 -0.44 -0.43
N ASP A 62 0.73 -1.46 -0.91
CA ASP A 62 0.82 -1.76 -2.34
C ASP A 62 -0.16 -2.86 -2.73
N LEU A 63 -1.22 -2.52 -3.46
CA LEU A 63 -2.29 -3.43 -3.87
C LEU A 63 -1.90 -4.34 -5.04
N SER A 64 -0.78 -4.08 -5.71
CA SER A 64 -0.32 -4.88 -6.86
C SER A 64 0.11 -6.29 -6.47
N HIS A 65 0.26 -6.54 -5.17
CA HIS A 65 0.81 -7.77 -4.64
C HIS A 65 -0.08 -8.40 -3.59
N ARG A 66 0.09 -9.71 -3.38
CA ARG A 66 -0.66 -10.40 -2.33
C ARG A 66 -0.21 -9.87 -0.97
N ASN A 67 -1.13 -9.19 -0.30
CA ASN A 67 -0.92 -8.61 1.01
C ASN A 67 -1.38 -9.60 2.08
N GLY A 68 -0.51 -10.53 2.47
CA GLY A 68 -0.80 -11.48 3.55
C GLY A 68 -0.82 -10.85 4.95
N ALA A 69 -0.55 -9.56 5.08
CA ALA A 69 -0.30 -8.88 6.34
C ALA A 69 -1.55 -8.22 6.97
N PHE A 70 -2.75 -8.69 6.65
CA PHE A 70 -4.02 -8.15 7.15
C PHE A 70 -4.04 -7.97 8.68
N LYS A 71 -3.64 -9.00 9.42
CA LYS A 71 -3.61 -8.96 10.89
C LYS A 71 -2.67 -7.89 11.43
N ILE A 72 -1.60 -7.58 10.69
CA ILE A 72 -0.63 -6.55 11.08
C ILE A 72 -1.22 -5.16 10.80
N MET A 73 -1.92 -4.99 9.66
CA MET A 73 -2.66 -3.77 9.37
C MET A 73 -3.73 -3.49 10.44
N GLU A 74 -4.56 -4.48 10.78
CA GLU A 74 -5.53 -4.39 11.87
C GLU A 74 -4.85 -4.05 13.20
N HIS A 75 -3.69 -4.62 13.47
CA HIS A 75 -2.92 -4.31 14.67
C HIS A 75 -2.49 -2.84 14.72
N TYR A 76 -2.03 -2.26 13.61
CA TYR A 76 -1.72 -0.84 13.51
C TYR A 76 -2.97 0.03 13.69
N LEU A 77 -4.09 -0.33 13.08
CA LEU A 77 -5.37 0.38 13.23
C LEU A 77 -5.86 0.37 14.68
N ASN A 78 -5.65 -0.73 15.40
CA ASN A 78 -5.98 -0.85 16.82
C ASN A 78 -5.02 -0.05 17.72
N LEU A 79 -3.71 -0.14 17.49
CA LEU A 79 -2.71 0.54 18.31
C LEU A 79 -2.68 2.06 18.09
N SER A 80 -3.14 2.53 16.93
CA SER A 80 -3.30 3.95 16.64
C SER A 80 -4.47 4.60 17.39
N ARG A 81 -5.39 3.84 17.99
CA ARG A 81 -6.50 4.33 18.83
C ARG A 81 -7.29 5.48 18.17
N ASP A 82 -7.30 6.67 18.75
CA ASP A 82 -7.98 7.86 18.20
C ASP A 82 -7.03 8.78 17.42
N ALA A 83 -5.77 8.37 17.20
CA ALA A 83 -4.84 9.16 16.44
C ALA A 83 -5.32 9.30 14.98
N PRO A 84 -5.18 10.51 14.39
CA PRO A 84 -5.29 10.73 12.95
C PRO A 84 -4.48 9.73 12.16
N LEU A 85 -5.08 9.11 11.14
CA LEU A 85 -4.38 8.16 10.30
C LEU A 85 -3.89 8.80 8.99
N THR A 86 -2.72 8.35 8.53
CA THR A 86 -2.13 8.68 7.24
C THR A 86 -2.08 7.42 6.38
N LEU A 87 -2.62 7.49 5.17
CA LEU A 87 -2.65 6.37 4.22
C LEU A 87 -1.92 6.75 2.93
N PHE A 88 -1.00 5.89 2.53
CA PHE A 88 -0.42 5.89 1.20
C PHE A 88 -0.79 4.57 0.54
N ILE A 89 -1.48 4.63 -0.59
CA ILE A 89 -1.92 3.43 -1.29
C ILE A 89 -1.54 3.48 -2.75
N THR A 90 -0.97 2.39 -3.24
CA THR A 90 -0.54 2.24 -4.63
C THR A 90 -1.20 1.03 -5.27
N ALA A 91 -1.51 1.13 -6.55
CA ALA A 91 -1.80 0.00 -7.42
C ALA A 91 -1.11 0.30 -8.76
N GLY A 92 0.16 -0.09 -8.86
CA GLY A 92 0.99 0.07 -10.04
C GLY A 92 1.03 -1.18 -10.91
N ASP A 93 1.43 -0.99 -12.17
CA ASP A 93 1.42 -1.98 -13.26
C ASP A 93 1.75 -3.42 -12.79
N LEU A 94 0.81 -4.35 -13.00
CA LEU A 94 0.93 -5.77 -12.64
C LEU A 94 1.97 -6.52 -13.50
N ASP A 95 2.70 -5.79 -14.35
CA ASP A 95 3.53 -6.30 -15.45
C ASP A 95 5.04 -6.35 -15.14
N GLN A 96 5.42 -6.53 -13.87
CA GLN A 96 6.75 -7.10 -13.60
C GLN A 96 6.63 -8.57 -13.19
N PRO A 97 6.86 -9.52 -14.11
CA PRO A 97 7.24 -10.86 -13.73
C PRO A 97 8.60 -10.77 -13.01
N SER A 98 8.56 -10.64 -11.68
CA SER A 98 9.73 -10.75 -10.83
C SER A 98 10.09 -12.22 -10.69
N ASP A 99 10.67 -12.78 -11.75
CA ASP A 99 11.37 -14.05 -11.68
C ASP A 99 12.80 -13.85 -12.20
N GLU A 100 13.74 -13.72 -11.26
CA GLU A 100 15.17 -13.92 -11.56
C GLU A 100 15.46 -15.40 -11.94
N ASN A 101 14.47 -16.29 -11.83
CA ASN A 101 14.60 -17.74 -12.00
C ASN A 101 13.60 -18.40 -12.98
N GLY A 102 12.93 -17.65 -13.86
CA GLY A 102 12.22 -18.17 -15.04
C GLY A 102 11.33 -19.40 -14.82
N HIS A 103 10.69 -19.57 -13.65
CA HIS A 103 9.77 -20.67 -13.39
C HIS A 103 8.35 -20.12 -13.23
N ARG A 104 7.77 -19.89 -14.41
CA ARG A 104 6.38 -19.55 -14.62
C ARG A 104 5.50 -20.62 -13.97
N SER A 105 4.90 -20.31 -12.81
CA SER A 105 3.78 -21.10 -12.34
C SER A 105 2.64 -20.89 -13.34
N ASP A 106 2.29 -21.98 -14.02
CA ASP A 106 1.31 -22.07 -15.10
C ASP A 106 -0.14 -21.99 -14.58
N GLU A 107 -0.40 -21.05 -13.68
CA GLU A 107 -1.75 -20.69 -13.25
C GLU A 107 -2.11 -19.32 -13.85
N PHE A 108 -1.92 -19.20 -15.16
CA PHE A 108 -2.49 -18.12 -15.96
C PHE A 108 -4.01 -18.35 -16.05
N ILE A 109 -4.75 -17.70 -15.18
CA ILE A 109 -6.20 -17.53 -15.35
C ILE A 109 -6.41 -16.72 -16.63
N TYR A 110 -6.73 -17.41 -17.73
CA TYR A 110 -7.20 -16.82 -18.97
C TYR A 110 -8.52 -16.08 -18.68
N GLY A 111 -8.47 -14.78 -18.38
CA GLY A 111 -9.67 -13.96 -18.23
C GLY A 111 -9.53 -12.65 -17.47
N SER A 112 -8.52 -12.46 -16.62
CA SER A 112 -8.31 -11.18 -15.95
C SER A 112 -7.71 -10.17 -16.92
N LYS A 113 -8.33 -8.99 -17.06
CA LYS A 113 -7.70 -7.90 -17.82
C LYS A 113 -6.42 -7.51 -17.06
N PRO A 114 -5.38 -7.04 -17.78
CA PRO A 114 -4.09 -6.69 -17.17
C PRO A 114 -4.17 -5.65 -16.04
N ASN A 115 -5.32 -4.98 -15.86
CA ASN A 115 -5.51 -3.92 -14.88
C ASN A 115 -6.54 -4.27 -13.78
N ASP A 116 -7.02 -5.51 -13.74
CA ASP A 116 -8.01 -5.92 -12.73
C ASP A 116 -7.28 -6.24 -11.43
N LEU A 117 -7.61 -5.51 -10.35
CA LEU A 117 -7.14 -5.86 -9.02
C LEU A 117 -7.66 -7.25 -8.63
N LYS A 118 -6.79 -8.05 -8.01
CA LYS A 118 -7.18 -9.37 -7.49
C LYS A 118 -8.09 -9.22 -6.28
N GLU A 119 -8.91 -10.24 -5.99
CA GLU A 119 -9.94 -10.18 -4.93
C GLU A 119 -9.40 -9.81 -3.55
N TYR A 120 -8.21 -10.29 -3.17
CA TYR A 120 -7.57 -9.91 -1.89
C TYR A 120 -7.24 -8.41 -1.78
N SER A 121 -7.08 -7.72 -2.91
CA SER A 121 -6.78 -6.28 -2.94
C SER A 121 -8.04 -5.50 -2.57
N TRP A 122 -9.20 -6.00 -3.01
CA TRP A 122 -10.49 -5.45 -2.64
C TRP A 122 -10.79 -5.67 -1.15
N GLU A 123 -10.48 -6.85 -0.60
CA GLU A 123 -10.57 -7.10 0.85
C GLU A 123 -9.67 -6.14 1.66
N THR A 124 -8.47 -5.83 1.15
CA THR A 124 -7.56 -4.87 1.78
C THR A 124 -8.17 -3.47 1.79
N LEU A 125 -8.75 -3.06 0.66
CA LEU A 125 -9.45 -1.80 0.54
C LEU A 125 -10.63 -1.74 1.52
N ASP A 126 -11.49 -2.76 1.59
CA ASP A 126 -12.63 -2.82 2.51
C ASP A 126 -12.24 -2.43 3.94
N ILE A 127 -11.14 -3.01 4.47
CA ILE A 127 -10.65 -2.71 5.83
C ILE A 127 -10.19 -1.25 5.97
N LEU A 128 -9.48 -0.72 4.97
CA LEU A 128 -9.04 0.67 4.96
C LEU A 128 -10.24 1.64 4.90
N PHE A 129 -11.27 1.30 4.12
CA PHE A 129 -12.51 2.07 4.01
C PHE A 129 -13.37 2.00 5.28
N LEU A 130 -13.36 0.88 6.02
CA LEU A 130 -14.00 0.80 7.33
C LEU A 130 -13.40 1.81 8.32
N SER A 131 -12.12 2.15 8.16
CA SER A 131 -11.42 3.17 8.96
C SER A 131 -11.49 4.58 8.36
N SER A 132 -12.32 4.77 7.33
CA SER A 132 -12.44 5.99 6.50
C SER A 132 -12.44 7.31 7.29
N ARG A 133 -13.23 7.37 8.36
CA ARG A 133 -13.43 8.57 9.20
C ARG A 133 -12.18 9.05 9.94
N ARG A 134 -11.19 8.18 10.13
CA ARG A 134 -9.97 8.48 10.89
C ARG A 134 -8.85 9.00 10.00
N TRP A 135 -8.93 8.82 8.68
CA TRP A 135 -7.88 9.28 7.78
C TRP A 135 -7.89 10.80 7.64
N LYS A 136 -6.71 11.39 7.78
CA LYS A 136 -6.44 12.82 7.62
C LYS A 136 -5.53 13.12 6.44
N ASP A 137 -4.62 12.21 6.14
CA ASP A 137 -3.67 12.39 5.05
C ASP A 137 -3.72 11.17 4.16
N VAL A 138 -4.53 11.24 3.09
CA VAL A 138 -4.68 10.13 2.14
C VAL A 138 -4.03 10.50 0.82
N THR A 139 -3.10 9.66 0.39
CA THR A 139 -2.49 9.71 -0.94
C THR A 139 -2.79 8.41 -1.66
N MET A 140 -3.47 8.52 -2.80
CA MET A 140 -3.77 7.38 -3.67
C MET A 140 -3.00 7.51 -4.97
N ASN A 141 -2.37 6.43 -5.42
CA ASN A 141 -1.69 6.34 -6.71
C ASN A 141 -2.15 5.09 -7.44
N PHE A 142 -3.05 5.26 -8.40
CA PHE A 142 -3.69 4.16 -9.11
C PHE A 142 -3.59 4.33 -10.63
N ALA A 143 -3.57 3.20 -11.34
CA ALA A 143 -4.01 3.19 -12.74
C ALA A 143 -5.47 3.65 -12.84
N TRP A 144 -5.81 4.37 -13.91
CA TRP A 144 -7.17 4.90 -14.11
C TRP A 144 -8.23 3.79 -14.07
N ALA A 145 -7.96 2.63 -14.68
CA ALA A 145 -8.87 1.49 -14.67
C ALA A 145 -9.23 1.04 -13.24
N VAL A 146 -8.22 0.92 -12.37
CA VAL A 146 -8.40 0.54 -10.96
C VAL A 146 -9.25 1.57 -10.22
N PHE A 147 -9.00 2.86 -10.43
CA PHE A 147 -9.78 3.92 -9.80
C PHE A 147 -11.26 3.86 -10.23
N ILE A 148 -11.53 3.60 -11.52
CA ILE A 148 -12.89 3.45 -12.03
C ILE A 148 -13.59 2.25 -11.39
N GLU A 149 -12.95 1.09 -11.33
CA GLU A 149 -13.52 -0.09 -10.66
C GLU A 149 -13.79 0.16 -9.18
N MET A 150 -12.85 0.80 -8.49
CA MET A 150 -13.02 1.21 -7.09
C MET A 150 -14.23 2.13 -6.94
N SER A 151 -14.42 3.09 -7.85
CA SER A 151 -15.55 4.02 -7.79
C SER A 151 -16.91 3.31 -7.90
N TYR A 152 -17.00 2.26 -8.72
CA TYR A 152 -18.21 1.45 -8.86
C TYR A 152 -18.45 0.54 -7.65
N ARG A 153 -17.39 -0.04 -7.07
CA ARG A 153 -17.51 -1.03 -6.00
C ARG A 153 -17.85 -0.42 -4.64
N PHE A 154 -17.30 0.75 -4.33
CA PHE A 154 -17.40 1.34 -2.98
C PHE A 154 -18.47 2.42 -2.84
N ASP A 155 -19.28 2.68 -3.88
CA ASP A 155 -20.06 3.92 -4.01
C ASP A 155 -19.21 5.11 -3.55
N PHE A 156 -18.02 5.21 -4.16
CA PHE A 156 -16.92 6.00 -3.64
C PHE A 156 -17.33 7.48 -3.59
N ASP A 157 -17.86 7.89 -2.45
CA ASP A 157 -17.99 9.28 -2.12
C ASP A 157 -16.60 9.76 -1.71
N VAL A 158 -16.04 10.70 -2.46
CA VAL A 158 -14.79 11.39 -2.11
C VAL A 158 -14.83 11.97 -0.68
N HIS A 159 -16.03 12.19 -0.12
CA HIS A 159 -16.23 12.60 1.27
C HIS A 159 -15.96 11.49 2.31
N CYS A 160 -15.90 10.21 1.92
CA CYS A 160 -15.57 9.10 2.82
C CYS A 160 -14.15 9.24 3.37
N PHE A 161 -13.17 9.65 2.55
CA PHE A 161 -11.86 10.04 3.05
C PHE A 161 -11.90 11.50 3.44
N GLY A 162 -12.20 11.76 4.72
CA GLY A 162 -12.53 13.08 5.22
C GLY A 162 -11.50 14.19 4.90
N GLN A 163 -10.28 13.85 4.47
CA GLN A 163 -9.25 14.76 3.98
C GLN A 163 -8.34 14.06 2.95
N LEU A 164 -8.84 13.81 1.74
CA LEU A 164 -7.99 13.38 0.63
C LEU A 164 -6.98 14.49 0.30
N VAL A 165 -5.69 14.22 0.50
CA VAL A 165 -4.61 15.21 0.30
C VAL A 165 -4.12 15.17 -1.13
N SER A 166 -3.98 13.97 -1.70
CA SER A 166 -3.46 13.79 -3.05
C SER A 166 -4.10 12.58 -3.75
N LEU A 167 -4.54 12.78 -4.98
CA LEU A 167 -5.00 11.71 -5.87
C LEU A 167 -4.17 11.77 -7.16
N ILE A 168 -3.36 10.74 -7.36
CA ILE A 168 -2.51 10.58 -8.54
C ILE A 168 -3.11 9.45 -9.38
N LEU A 169 -3.50 9.80 -10.60
CA LEU A 169 -4.09 8.86 -11.55
C LEU A 169 -3.17 8.72 -12.74
N VAL A 170 -2.70 7.49 -12.97
CA VAL A 170 -1.85 7.16 -14.11
C VAL A 170 -2.74 6.71 -15.25
N TRP A 171 -2.63 7.40 -16.39
CA TRP A 171 -3.27 7.02 -17.63
C TRP A 171 -2.31 6.13 -18.43
N GLU A 172 -2.76 4.92 -18.76
CA GLU A 172 -2.09 4.11 -19.80
C GLU A 172 -2.28 4.79 -21.16
N ARG A 173 -1.19 4.87 -21.94
CA ARG A 173 -1.17 5.49 -23.28
C ARG A 173 -1.44 4.49 -24.38
#